data_AF-A0A157ZWZ7-F1
#
_entry.id   AF-A0A157ZWZ7-F1
#
_cell.length_a   1.000
_cell.length_b   1.000
_cell.length_c   1.000
_cell.angle_alpha   90.00
_cell.angle_beta   90.00
_cell.angle_gamma   90.00
#
_symmetry.space_group_name_H-M   'P 1'
#
loop_
_entity.id
_entity.type
_entity.pdbx_description
1 polymer ?
#
loop_
_entity_poly.entity_id
_entity_poly.type
_entity_poly.pdbx_seq_one_letter_code
_entity_poly.pdbx_strand_id
1 'polypeptide(L)' 'MRCGNGSSRTQHPAELLGEDWYEQGDWDLDIAENARSIEPHVAKSR' A
#
# COMPACT_ATOMS: atom_id res chain seq x y z
N MET A 1 8.84 3.47 21.83
CA MET A 1 8.20 2.20 21.44
C MET A 1 9.14 1.54 20.44
N ARG A 2 10.00 0.63 20.92
CA ARG A 2 11.07 -0.02 20.15
C ARG A 2 10.54 -1.40 19.77
N CYS A 3 10.51 -1.76 18.49
CA CYS A 3 10.36 -3.17 18.12
C CYS A 3 11.57 -3.92 18.69
N GLY A 4 11.35 -5.07 19.32
CA GLY A 4 12.32 -5.79 20.16
C GLY A 4 13.62 -6.27 19.48
N ASN A 5 13.89 -5.88 18.22
CA ASN A 5 15.14 -6.14 17.50
C ASN A 5 15.98 -4.89 17.21
N GLY A 6 15.60 -3.70 17.69
CA GLY A 6 16.35 -2.46 17.46
C GLY A 6 16.29 -1.91 16.02
N SER A 7 15.61 -2.58 15.09
CA SER A 7 15.27 -2.04 13.78
C SER A 7 13.97 -1.26 13.89
N SER A 8 14.03 0.04 13.59
CA SER A 8 12.83 0.83 13.43
C SER A 8 12.10 0.35 12.17
N ARG A 9 10.88 -0.17 12.33
CA ARG A 9 10.03 -0.50 11.19
C ARG A 9 9.72 0.78 10.43
N THR A 10 9.80 0.73 9.10
CA THR A 10 9.17 1.77 8.27
C THR A 10 7.68 1.77 8.56
N GLN A 11 7.13 2.94 8.90
CA GLN A 11 5.71 3.09 9.18
C GLN A 11 4.90 2.81 7.92
N HIS A 12 3.83 2.03 8.01
CA HIS A 12 2.96 1.81 6.84
C HIS A 12 2.20 3.10 6.51
N PRO A 13 2.01 3.47 5.23
CA PRO A 13 1.30 4.69 4.84
C PRO A 13 -0.10 4.81 5.45
N ALA A 14 -0.81 3.69 5.60
CA ALA A 14 -2.11 3.63 6.25
C ALA A 14 -2.10 4.13 7.71
N GLU A 15 -0.96 4.01 8.41
CA GLU A 15 -0.82 4.45 9.80
C GLU A 15 -0.56 5.96 9.91
N LEU A 16 -0.16 6.62 8.81
CA LEU A 16 0.12 8.06 8.77
C LEU A 16 -0.98 8.86 8.07
N LEU A 17 -1.52 8.31 6.99
CA LEU A 17 -2.43 9.00 6.08
C LEU A 17 -3.91 8.61 6.28
N GLY A 18 -4.18 7.46 6.93
CA GLY A 18 -5.53 6.96 7.14
C GLY A 18 -5.90 5.79 6.23
N GLU A 19 -7.19 5.45 6.19
CA GLU A 19 -7.71 4.32 5.42
C GLU A 19 -7.69 4.56 3.91
N ASP A 20 -7.82 5.82 3.51
CA ASP A 20 -7.77 6.36 2.15
C ASP A 20 -6.33 6.70 1.69
N TRP A 21 -5.31 6.20 2.39
CA TRP A 21 -3.90 6.45 2.07
C TRP A 21 -3.55 6.18 0.59
N TYR A 22 -4.25 5.22 -0.04
CA TYR A 22 -4.05 4.83 -1.43
C TYR A 22 -4.51 5.91 -2.42
N GLU A 23 -5.33 6.87 -2.01
CA GLU A 23 -5.75 8.04 -2.80
C GLU A 23 -4.72 9.18 -2.69
N GLN A 24 -3.91 9.15 -1.64
CA GLN A 24 -2.97 10.21 -1.29
C GLN A 24 -1.57 9.87 -1.81
N GLY A 25 -1.37 10.01 -3.13
CA GLY A 25 -0.07 9.83 -3.78
C GLY A 25 -0.15 9.16 -5.16
N ASP A 26 0.93 9.24 -5.93
CA ASP A 26 1.07 8.53 -7.20
C ASP A 26 1.69 7.15 -6.97
N TRP A 27 0.84 6.21 -6.55
CA TRP A 27 1.24 4.83 -6.20
C TRP A 27 1.18 3.86 -7.37
N ASP A 28 0.73 4.30 -8.56
CA ASP A 28 0.49 3.46 -9.74
C ASP A 28 -0.45 2.27 -9.45
N LEU A 29 -1.49 2.51 -8.64
CA LEU A 29 -2.48 1.50 -8.25
C LEU A 29 -3.83 1.76 -8.93
N ASP A 30 -4.28 0.81 -9.75
CA ASP A 30 -5.64 0.78 -10.28
C ASP A 30 -6.58 0.04 -9.33
N ILE A 31 -7.33 0.79 -8.51
CA ILE A 31 -8.22 0.23 -7.48
C ILE A 31 -9.67 0.23 -7.98
N ALA A 32 -10.25 -0.96 -8.11
CA ALA A 32 -11.68 -1.12 -8.44
C ALA A 32 -12.58 -0.95 -7.20
N GLU A 33 -13.82 -0.48 -7.40
CA GLU A 33 -14.81 -0.35 -6.34
C GLU A 33 -15.05 -1.72 -5.66
N ASN A 34 -14.91 -1.78 -4.34
CA ASN A 34 -15.00 -2.99 -3.50
C ASN A 34 -13.87 -4.05 -3.71
N ALA A 35 -12.70 -3.65 -4.21
CA ALA A 35 -11.55 -4.55 -4.32
C ALA A 35 -10.97 -4.94 -2.94
N ARG A 36 -10.70 -6.24 -2.74
CA ARG A 36 -10.03 -6.76 -1.53
C ARG A 36 -8.50 -6.83 -1.68
N SER A 37 -8.00 -6.83 -2.89
CA SER A 37 -6.58 -6.89 -3.24
C SER A 37 -6.37 -6.22 -4.59
N ILE A 38 -5.16 -5.70 -4.83
CA ILE A 38 -4.79 -5.20 -6.15
C ILE A 38 -4.45 -6.39 -7.04
N GLU A 39 -5.07 -6.45 -8.22
CA GLU A 39 -4.61 -7.36 -9.27
C GLU A 39 -3.44 -6.65 -9.95
N PRO A 40 -2.19 -7.09 -9.74
CA PRO A 40 -1.10 -6.54 -10.53
C PRO A 40 -1.45 -6.81 -11.98
N HIS A 41 -1.30 -5.80 -12.86
CA HIS A 41 -1.46 -6.04 -14.29
C HIS A 41 -0.45 -7.14 -14.64
N VAL A 42 -0.92 -8.39 -14.76
CA VAL A 42 -0.04 -9.45 -15.21
C VAL A 42 0.38 -9.02 -16.59
N ALA A 43 1.70 -8.94 -16.80
CA ALA A 43 2.33 -8.62 -18.06
C ALA A 43 1.45 -9.16 -19.19
N LYS A 44 0.79 -8.26 -19.94
CA LYS A 44 0.10 -8.66 -21.18
C LYS A 44 1.22 -9.21 -22.04
N SER A 45 1.38 -10.53 -22.07
CA SER A 45 2.23 -11.20 -23.02
C SER A 45 1.83 -10.72 -24.41
N ARG A 46 2.75 -10.03 -25.07
CA ARG A 46 2.80 -9.97 -26.52
C ARG A 46 4.24 -10.00 -26.96
#